data_AF-A0A8T0D0M9-F1
#
_entry.id   AF-A0A8T0D0M9-F1
#
_cell.length_a   1.000
_cell.length_b   1.000
_cell.length_c   1.000
_cell.angle_alpha   90.00
_cell.angle_beta   90.00
_cell.angle_gamma   90.00
#
_symmetry.space_group_name_H-M   'P 1'
#
loop_
_entity.id
_entity.type
_entity.pdbx_description
1 polymer ?
#
loop_
_entity_poly.entity_id
_entity_poly.type
_entity_poly.pdbx_seq_one_letter_code
_entity_poly.pdbx_strand_id
1 'polypeptide(L)'
;MSRKILAGRTLLFASSVRLGRMNDRVLKLAERRLELKGHSVKIVDPLHWTLPLVVTPWHFYANPVEQAPKQLKDLFELVNTADRLIFTTAEYNRSIPPALSNLIDHLPHSAYAFKPAGIIAYSAGEQIIFTDLSSVP
;
A
#
# COMPACT_ATOMS: atom_id res chain seq x y z
N MET A 1 25.13 -9.80 14.72
CA MET A 1 25.51 -8.95 13.57
C MET A 1 24.39 -7.94 13.34
N SER A 2 24.56 -6.68 13.76
CA SER A 2 23.51 -5.65 13.68
C SER A 2 23.34 -5.22 12.22
N ARG A 3 22.25 -5.61 11.54
CA ARG A 3 21.94 -5.10 10.20
C ARG A 3 21.66 -3.60 10.33
N LYS A 4 22.61 -2.76 9.92
CA LYS A 4 22.37 -1.33 9.70
C LYS A 4 21.16 -1.18 8.79
N ILE A 5 20.13 -0.51 9.26
CA ILE A 5 19.01 -0.08 8.42
C ILE A 5 19.62 0.95 7.46
N LEU A 6 19.75 0.57 6.18
CA LEU A 6 20.22 1.48 5.13
C LEU A 6 19.23 2.64 5.01
N ALA A 7 19.71 3.88 5.09
CA ALA A 7 18.94 5.07 4.76
C ALA A 7 18.31 4.87 3.37
N GLY A 8 17.00 4.97 3.26
CA GLY A 8 16.27 4.75 2.01
C GLY A 8 14.79 5.08 2.14
N ARG A 9 14.14 5.28 1.00
CA ARG A 9 12.74 5.70 0.87
C ARG A 9 11.81 4.51 1.09
N THR A 10 10.92 4.66 2.05
CA THR A 10 9.86 3.70 2.38
C THR A 10 8.52 4.31 1.99
N LEU A 11 7.80 3.66 1.07
CA LEU A 11 6.43 4.04 0.76
C LEU A 11 5.48 3.38 1.75
N LEU A 12 4.59 4.18 2.33
CA LEU A 12 3.56 3.72 3.25
C LEU A 12 2.19 3.96 2.61
N PHE A 13 1.53 2.90 2.17
CA PHE A 13 0.26 3.00 1.46
C PHE A 13 -0.91 3.07 2.44
N ALA A 14 -1.77 4.07 2.25
CA ALA A 14 -3.09 4.12 2.84
C ALA A 14 -4.05 3.22 2.04
N SER A 15 -5.12 2.77 2.69
CA SER A 15 -6.11 1.86 2.09
C SER A 15 -7.54 2.35 2.13
N SER A 16 -7.94 3.11 3.15
CA SER A 16 -9.32 3.60 3.26
C SER A 16 -9.41 5.02 2.72
N VAL A 17 -10.47 5.36 2.01
CA VAL A 17 -10.83 6.75 1.62
C VAL A 17 -12.05 7.27 2.37
N ARG A 18 -12.57 6.51 3.36
CA ARG A 18 -13.75 6.92 4.12
C ARG A 18 -13.43 8.12 5.02
N LEU A 19 -14.43 8.98 5.21
CA LEU A 19 -14.37 10.05 6.20
C LEU A 19 -14.17 9.47 7.61
N GLY A 20 -13.31 10.09 8.43
CA GLY A 20 -13.05 9.65 9.80
C GLY A 20 -12.38 8.27 9.91
N ARG A 21 -11.65 7.84 8.88
CA ARG A 21 -11.03 6.51 8.81
C ARG A 21 -10.01 6.27 9.94
N MET A 22 -10.09 5.09 10.54
CA MET A 22 -9.06 4.59 11.47
C MET A 22 -7.66 4.53 10.83
N ASN A 23 -7.61 4.43 9.49
CA ASN A 23 -6.36 4.33 8.74
C ASN A 23 -5.39 5.45 9.06
N ASP A 24 -5.87 6.68 9.27
CA ASP A 24 -5.02 7.85 9.55
C ASP A 24 -4.23 7.65 10.85
N ARG A 25 -4.84 7.03 11.86
CA ARG A 25 -4.18 6.71 13.13
C ARG A 25 -3.10 5.64 12.95
N VAL A 26 -3.41 4.62 12.14
CA VAL A 26 -2.47 3.53 11.81
C VAL A 26 -1.28 4.05 11.01
N LEU A 27 -1.52 4.89 10.01
CA LEU A 27 -0.49 5.55 9.20
C LEU A 27 0.43 6.39 10.08
N LYS A 28 -0.13 7.26 10.92
CA LYS A 28 0.64 8.10 11.85
C LYS A 28 1.50 7.29 12.81
N LEU A 29 0.97 6.17 13.33
CA LEU A 29 1.74 5.26 14.18
C LEU A 29 2.88 4.60 13.40
N ALA A 30 2.60 4.06 12.21
CA ALA A 30 3.58 3.36 11.39
C ALA A 30 4.69 4.31 10.92
N GLU A 31 4.34 5.48 10.39
CA GLU A 31 5.26 6.55 9.98
C GLU A 31 6.21 6.90 11.12
N ARG A 32 5.68 7.26 12.30
CA ARG A 32 6.50 7.59 13.48
C ARG A 32 7.46 6.46 13.86
N ARG A 33 7.00 5.19 13.81
CA ARG A 33 7.84 4.03 14.17
C ARG A 33 8.95 3.77 13.15
N LEU A 34 8.70 4.04 11.88
CA LEU A 34 9.68 3.93 10.81
C LEU A 34 10.71 5.06 10.87
N GLU A 35 10.26 6.29 11.10
CA GLU A 35 11.13 7.46 11.28
C GLU A 35 12.07 7.31 12.49
N LEU A 36 11.56 6.80 13.62
CA LEU A 36 12.39 6.48 14.81
C LEU A 36 13.48 5.44 14.52
N LYS A 37 13.31 4.63 13.47
CA LYS A 37 14.31 3.66 12.99
C LYS A 37 15.20 4.22 11.87
N GLY A 38 15.09 5.50 11.55
CA GLY A 38 15.88 6.19 10.53
C GLY A 38 15.40 5.99 9.09
N HIS A 39 14.16 5.55 8.88
CA HIS A 39 13.58 5.46 7.54
C HIS A 39 13.03 6.81 7.07
N SER A 40 13.24 7.15 5.80
CA SER A 40 12.51 8.25 5.14
C SER A 40 11.17 7.70 4.65
N VAL A 41 10.06 8.18 5.21
CA VAL A 41 8.71 7.70 4.86
C VAL A 41 8.03 8.66 3.89
N LYS A 42 7.32 8.11 2.91
CA LYS A 42 6.41 8.85 2.03
C LYS A 42 5.07 8.12 2.03
N ILE A 43 4.02 8.80 2.50
CA ILE A 43 2.67 8.25 2.46
C ILE A 43 2.12 8.32 1.02
N VAL A 44 1.56 7.21 0.55
CA VAL A 44 0.85 7.11 -0.72
C VAL A 44 -0.62 6.87 -0.41
N ASP A 45 -1.45 7.91 -0.54
CA ASP A 45 -2.85 7.89 -0.15
C ASP A 45 -3.78 7.95 -1.37
N PRO A 46 -4.63 6.94 -1.62
CA PRO A 46 -5.58 6.97 -2.73
C PRO A 46 -6.47 8.23 -2.78
N LEU A 47 -6.70 8.93 -1.67
CA LEU A 47 -7.43 10.21 -1.68
C LEU A 47 -6.76 11.30 -2.53
N HIS A 48 -5.45 11.21 -2.74
CA HIS A 48 -4.67 12.19 -3.50
C HIS A 48 -4.35 11.72 -4.92
N TRP A 49 -4.79 10.51 -5.29
CA TRP A 49 -4.63 9.95 -6.63
C TRP A 49 -5.99 9.86 -7.32
N THR A 50 -6.19 10.73 -8.30
CA THR A 50 -7.28 10.69 -9.29
C THR A 50 -6.94 9.68 -10.38
N LEU A 51 -7.02 8.39 -10.05
CA LEU A 51 -6.94 7.30 -11.02
C LEU A 51 -8.33 6.67 -11.21
N PRO A 52 -8.75 6.40 -12.46
CA PRO A 52 -10.01 5.70 -12.71
C PRO A 52 -9.94 4.26 -12.19
N LEU A 53 -11.07 3.55 -12.23
CA LEU A 53 -11.05 2.11 -12.09
C LEU A 53 -10.10 1.51 -13.12
N VAL A 54 -9.28 0.56 -12.70
CA VAL A 54 -8.27 -0.06 -13.56
C VAL A 54 -8.95 -0.77 -14.74
N VAL A 55 -8.71 -0.23 -15.93
CA VAL A 55 -9.08 -0.82 -17.22
C VAL A 55 -7.81 -1.11 -18.02
N THR A 56 -6.86 -0.16 -18.02
CA THR A 56 -5.57 -0.27 -18.70
C THR A 56 -4.45 0.00 -17.70
N PRO A 57 -3.85 -1.05 -17.10
CA PRO A 57 -2.71 -0.90 -16.21
C PRO A 57 -1.45 -0.50 -17.00
N TRP A 58 -0.42 -0.04 -16.29
CA TRP A 58 0.85 0.46 -16.86
C TRP A 58 1.42 -0.39 -18.00
N HIS A 59 1.48 -1.71 -17.80
CA HIS A 59 2.11 -2.65 -18.73
C HIS A 59 1.23 -3.01 -19.95
N PHE A 60 0.02 -2.48 -20.05
CA PHE A 60 -0.86 -2.68 -21.20
C PHE A 60 -0.75 -1.54 -22.24
N TYR A 61 -0.13 -0.41 -21.88
CA TYR A 61 0.20 0.62 -22.86
C TYR A 61 1.38 0.17 -23.72
N ALA A 62 1.29 0.37 -25.04
CA ALA A 62 2.39 0.04 -25.96
C ALA A 62 3.62 0.94 -25.70
N ASN A 63 3.38 2.22 -25.40
CA ASN A 63 4.40 3.13 -24.90
C ASN A 63 3.88 3.87 -23.66
N PRO A 64 4.04 3.31 -22.45
CA PRO A 64 3.47 3.87 -21.22
C PRO A 64 3.97 5.29 -20.91
N VAL A 65 5.22 5.62 -21.25
CA VAL A 65 5.84 6.92 -20.97
C VAL A 65 5.10 8.05 -21.71
N GLU A 66 4.68 7.78 -22.95
CA GLU A 66 3.95 8.74 -23.78
C GLU A 66 2.44 8.68 -23.53
N GLN A 67 1.88 7.48 -23.40
CA GLN A 67 0.43 7.24 -23.45
C GLN A 67 -0.26 7.24 -22.09
N ALA A 68 0.42 6.84 -21.02
CA ALA A 68 -0.22 6.71 -19.72
C ALA A 68 -0.58 8.09 -19.13
N PRO A 69 -1.71 8.21 -18.40
CA PRO A 69 -2.07 9.43 -17.69
C PRO A 69 -0.95 9.89 -16.75
N LYS A 70 -0.80 11.21 -16.57
CA LYS A 70 0.28 11.78 -15.75
C LYS A 70 0.34 11.17 -14.35
N GLN A 71 -0.81 11.02 -13.68
CA GLN A 71 -0.84 10.44 -12.34
C GLN A 71 -0.37 8.98 -12.31
N LEU A 72 -0.65 8.20 -13.36
CA LEU A 72 -0.15 6.83 -13.43
C LEU A 72 1.38 6.81 -13.61
N LYS A 73 1.94 7.72 -14.41
CA LYS A 73 3.39 7.91 -14.57
C LYS A 73 4.05 8.30 -13.25
N ASP A 74 3.52 9.32 -12.58
CA ASP A 74 4.02 9.80 -11.30
C ASP A 74 4.00 8.68 -10.23
N LEU A 75 2.92 7.88 -10.19
CA LEU A 75 2.80 6.74 -9.28
C LEU A 75 3.83 5.65 -9.60
N PHE A 76 3.97 5.31 -10.89
CA PHE A 76 4.93 4.32 -11.34
C PHE A 76 6.36 4.72 -10.98
N GLU A 77 6.77 5.95 -11.27
CA GLU A 77 8.10 6.45 -10.92
C GLU A 77 8.34 6.47 -9.41
N LEU A 78 7.33 6.89 -8.64
CA LEU A 78 7.40 6.91 -7.19
C LEU A 78 7.63 5.51 -6.63
N VAL A 79 6.84 4.52 -7.08
CA VAL A 79 6.99 3.13 -6.63
C VAL A 79 8.29 2.53 -7.16
N ASN A 80 8.67 2.79 -8.41
CA ASN A 80 9.87 2.24 -9.02
C ASN A 80 11.15 2.66 -8.27
N THR A 81 11.20 3.92 -7.81
CA THR A 81 12.34 4.49 -7.07
C THR A 81 12.32 4.22 -5.56
N ALA A 82 11.31 3.52 -5.05
CA ALA A 82 11.21 3.17 -3.64
C ALA A 82 12.08 1.97 -3.28
N ASP A 83 12.71 2.02 -2.11
CA ASP A 83 13.51 0.91 -1.59
C ASP A 83 12.64 -0.13 -0.86
N ARG A 84 11.53 0.32 -0.27
CA ARG A 84 10.68 -0.48 0.63
C ARG A 84 9.22 -0.08 0.51
N LEU A 85 8.34 -1.06 0.67
CA LEU A 85 6.90 -0.86 0.53
C LEU A 85 6.20 -1.39 1.78
N ILE A 86 5.31 -0.58 2.37
CA ILE A 86 4.48 -1.00 3.48
C ILE A 86 3.05 -0.66 3.16
N PHE A 87 2.17 -1.66 3.22
CA PHE A 87 0.75 -1.50 2.94
C PHE A 87 -0.01 -1.53 4.25
N THR A 88 -0.73 -0.45 4.58
CA THR A 88 -1.73 -0.50 5.64
C THR A 88 -3.05 -0.91 5.03
N THR A 89 -3.77 -1.86 5.63
CA THR A 89 -5.06 -2.32 5.13
C THR A 89 -6.10 -2.42 6.23
N ALA A 90 -7.23 -1.76 6.04
CA ALA A 90 -8.44 -2.14 6.76
C ALA A 90 -8.94 -3.49 6.26
N GLU A 91 -9.66 -4.24 7.08
CA GLU A 91 -10.45 -5.38 6.60
C GLU A 91 -11.83 -4.92 6.13
N TYR A 92 -12.09 -4.96 4.82
CA TYR A 92 -13.41 -4.72 4.24
C TYR A 92 -13.95 -6.03 3.67
N ASN A 93 -15.03 -6.55 4.24
CA ASN A 93 -15.68 -7.79 3.79
C ASN A 93 -14.66 -8.95 3.62
N ARG A 94 -13.78 -9.15 4.61
CA ARG A 94 -12.70 -10.17 4.59
C ARG A 94 -11.63 -9.93 3.51
N SER A 95 -11.51 -8.72 2.98
CA SER A 95 -10.54 -8.35 1.94
C SER A 95 -9.91 -6.98 2.19
N ILE A 96 -9.01 -6.57 1.30
CA ILE A 96 -8.46 -5.22 1.27
C ILE A 96 -9.50 -4.23 0.73
N PRO A 97 -9.44 -2.93 1.10
CA PRO A 97 -10.35 -1.93 0.56
C PRO A 97 -10.16 -1.75 -0.95
N PRO A 98 -11.24 -1.47 -1.70
CA PRO A 98 -11.18 -1.33 -3.16
C PRO A 98 -10.32 -0.14 -3.61
N ALA A 99 -10.20 0.90 -2.79
CA ALA A 99 -9.33 2.03 -3.08
C ALA A 99 -7.84 1.61 -3.09
N LEU A 100 -7.44 0.71 -2.18
CA LEU A 100 -6.09 0.17 -2.18
C LEU A 100 -5.86 -0.73 -3.39
N SER A 101 -6.75 -1.70 -3.63
CA SER A 101 -6.61 -2.64 -4.75
C SER A 101 -6.53 -1.90 -6.08
N ASN A 102 -7.45 -0.96 -6.31
CA ASN A 102 -7.46 -0.16 -7.53
C ASN A 102 -6.14 0.60 -7.74
N LEU A 103 -5.61 1.24 -6.68
CA LEU A 103 -4.35 1.98 -6.76
C LEU A 103 -3.17 1.08 -7.16
N ILE A 104 -3.06 -0.10 -6.55
CA ILE A 104 -1.91 -0.99 -6.75
C ILE A 104 -2.01 -1.83 -8.04
N ASP A 105 -3.22 -2.12 -8.51
CA ASP A 105 -3.49 -2.90 -9.73
C ASP A 105 -3.14 -2.14 -11.01
N HIS A 106 -3.03 -0.81 -10.94
CA HIS A 106 -2.53 0.02 -12.03
C HIS A 106 -1.05 -0.24 -12.35
N LEU A 107 -0.28 -0.81 -11.41
CA LEU A 107 1.17 -0.96 -11.52
C LEU A 107 1.55 -2.40 -11.93
N PRO A 108 2.65 -2.59 -12.68
CA PRO A 108 3.10 -3.92 -13.06
C PRO A 108 3.80 -4.62 -11.90
N HIS A 109 3.82 -5.97 -11.92
CA HIS A 109 4.54 -6.76 -10.92
C HIS A 109 6.03 -6.35 -10.80
N SER A 110 6.66 -5.98 -11.92
CA SER A 110 8.06 -5.54 -11.96
C SER A 110 8.34 -4.30 -11.11
N ALA A 111 7.35 -3.41 -10.90
CA ALA A 111 7.50 -2.24 -10.05
C ALA A 111 7.69 -2.62 -8.56
N TYR A 112 7.25 -3.81 -8.16
CA TYR A 112 7.33 -4.32 -6.78
C TYR A 112 8.48 -5.31 -6.59
N ALA A 113 9.06 -5.82 -7.67
CA ALA A 113 10.04 -6.89 -7.62
C ALA A 113 11.28 -6.53 -6.78
N PHE A 114 11.76 -7.49 -5.99
CA PHE A 114 12.96 -7.41 -5.15
C PHE A 114 12.93 -6.33 -4.05
N LYS A 115 11.80 -5.67 -3.81
CA LYS A 115 11.63 -4.69 -2.73
C LYS A 115 11.11 -5.39 -1.48
N PRO A 116 11.76 -5.21 -0.31
CA PRO A 116 11.18 -5.62 0.96
C PRO A 116 9.79 -5.01 1.15
N ALA A 117 8.82 -5.87 1.48
CA ALA A 117 7.43 -5.48 1.67
C ALA A 117 6.90 -5.88 3.05
N GLY A 118 5.97 -5.09 3.59
CA GLY A 118 5.27 -5.40 4.84
C GLY A 118 3.79 -5.03 4.75
N ILE A 119 2.95 -5.73 5.50
CA ILE A 119 1.50 -5.47 5.59
C ILE A 119 1.13 -5.19 7.05
N ILE A 120 0.41 -4.10 7.27
CA ILE A 120 -0.18 -3.73 8.56
C ILE A 120 -1.70 -3.80 8.39
N ALA A 121 -2.29 -4.92 8.79
CA ALA A 121 -3.73 -5.12 8.75
C ALA A 121 -4.38 -4.69 10.07
N TYR A 122 -5.58 -4.12 9.99
CA TYR A 122 -6.41 -3.81 11.16
C TYR A 122 -7.89 -4.03 10.82
N SER A 123 -8.65 -4.45 11.82
CA SER A 123 -10.08 -4.70 11.74
C SER A 123 -10.77 -4.18 13.00
N ALA A 124 -12.07 -3.92 12.92
CA ALA A 124 -12.89 -3.54 14.07
C ALA A 124 -13.51 -4.74 14.78
N GLY A 125 -13.61 -5.89 14.09
CA GLY A 125 -14.10 -7.13 14.68
C GLY A 125 -13.08 -7.71 15.65
N GLU A 126 -13.55 -8.59 16.52
CA GLU A 126 -12.65 -9.48 17.25
C GLU A 126 -11.79 -10.24 16.25
N GLN A 127 -10.58 -10.61 16.70
CA GLN A 127 -9.71 -11.46 15.92
C GLN A 127 -10.39 -12.84 15.84
N ILE A 128 -11.26 -13.04 14.84
CA ILE A 128 -11.72 -14.36 14.43
C ILE A 128 -10.52 -14.99 13.74
N ILE A 129 -9.55 -15.40 14.57
CA ILE A 129 -8.71 -16.54 14.25
C ILE A 129 -9.70 -17.62 13.79
N PHE A 130 -9.40 -18.34 12.72
CA PHE A 130 -10.07 -19.61 12.45
C PHE A 130 -9.77 -20.55 13.63
N THR A 131 -10.36 -20.29 14.78
CA THR A 131 -10.38 -21.19 15.93
C THR A 131 -11.25 -22.33 15.48
N ASP A 132 -10.56 -23.39 15.11
CA ASP A 132 -11.00 -24.77 15.20
C ASP A 132 -12.48 -25.02 14.86
N LEU A 133 -12.70 -25.60 13.68
CA LEU A 133 -13.98 -26.12 13.22
C LEU A 133 -14.59 -27.17 14.18
N SER A 134 -13.88 -27.60 15.24
CA SER A 134 -14.43 -28.44 16.30
C SER A 134 -15.42 -27.73 17.23
N SER A 135 -15.54 -26.40 17.15
CA SER A 135 -16.31 -25.59 18.12
C SER A 135 -17.62 -24.98 17.60
N VAL A 136 -18.11 -25.41 16.43
CA VAL A 136 -19.47 -25.09 15.99
C VAL A 136 -20.41 -26.22 16.47
N PRO A 137 -21.44 -25.93 17.29
CA PRO A 137 -22.36 -26.95 17.83
C PRO A 137 -23.22 -27.63 16.77
#